data_AF-A0A843BS01-F1
#
_entry.id   AF-A0A843BS01-F1
#
_cell.length_a   1.000
_cell.length_b   1.000
_cell.length_c   1.000
_cell.angle_alpha   90.00
_cell.angle_beta   90.00
_cell.angle_gamma   90.00
#
_symmetry.space_group_name_H-M   'P 1'
#
loop_
_entity.id
_entity.type
_entity.pdbx_description
1 polymer ?
#
loop_
_entity_poly.entity_id
_entity_poly.type
_entity_poly.pdbx_seq_one_letter_code
_entity_poly.pdbx_strand_id
1 'polypeptide(L)'
;MELKNRYYQYFLKVCDMMKQRQDRMAYEISTMNVGQKLETDLYQLKLDGVKQSNDGMLYYVVMLDRREQKIVFKAPLLLSSPKRFRC
;
A
#
# COMPACT_ATOMS: atom_id res chain seq x y z
N MET A 1 19.48 0.10 -8.85
CA MET A 1 19.04 -0.38 -7.52
C MET A 1 18.17 0.65 -6.77
N GLU A 2 17.98 1.87 -7.28
CA GLU A 2 17.23 2.95 -6.60
C GLU A 2 15.70 2.83 -6.63
N LEU A 3 15.12 2.26 -7.70
CA LEU A 3 13.66 2.14 -7.84
C LEU A 3 13.01 1.32 -6.71
N LYS A 4 13.67 0.24 -6.28
CA LYS A 4 13.22 -0.60 -5.16
C LYS A 4 13.19 0.19 -3.85
N ASN A 5 14.19 1.06 -3.62
CA ASN A 5 14.24 1.90 -2.44
C ASN A 5 13.07 2.90 -2.46
N ARG A 6 12.78 3.51 -3.61
CA ARG A 6 11.69 4.49 -3.73
C ARG A 6 10.29 3.90 -3.42
N TYR A 7 9.97 2.72 -3.95
CA TYR A 7 8.68 2.08 -3.66
C TYR A 7 8.56 1.60 -2.20
N TYR A 8 9.67 1.22 -1.59
CA TYR A 8 9.70 0.89 -0.17
C TYR A 8 9.49 2.13 0.70
N GLN A 9 10.11 3.27 0.38
CA GLN A 9 9.86 4.54 1.08
C GLN A 9 8.40 4.98 0.98
N TYR A 10 7.76 4.75 -0.16
CA TYR A 10 6.32 4.98 -0.31
C TYR A 10 5.48 4.11 0.62
N PHE A 11 5.85 2.84 0.77
CA PHE A 11 5.17 1.93 1.69
C PHE A 11 5.33 2.38 3.15
N LEU A 12 6.54 2.79 3.56
CA LEU A 12 6.79 3.32 4.89
C LEU A 12 5.95 4.59 5.17
N LYS A 13 5.84 5.48 4.18
CA LYS A 13 5.01 6.69 4.30
C LYS A 13 3.54 6.34 4.49
N VAL A 14 3.01 5.38 3.73
CA VAL A 14 1.64 4.91 3.88
C VAL A 14 1.41 4.28 5.27
N CYS A 15 2.35 3.49 5.79
CA CYS A 15 2.28 2.92 7.13
C CYS A 15 2.24 4.01 8.22
N ASP A 16 3.09 5.04 8.12
CA ASP A 16 3.12 6.14 9.08
C ASP A 16 1.83 6.97 9.05
N MET A 17 1.32 7.28 7.84
CA MET A 17 0.07 8.02 7.70
C MET A 17 -1.12 7.24 8.26
N MET A 18 -1.19 5.93 8.01
CA MET A 18 -2.25 5.06 8.52
C MET A 18 -2.03 4.64 9.98
N LYS A 19 -0.91 5.04 10.60
CA LYS A 19 -0.50 4.65 11.96
C LYS A 19 -0.59 3.14 12.21
N GLN A 20 -0.21 2.36 11.21
CA GLN A 20 -0.20 0.90 11.27
C GLN A 20 1.22 0.33 11.21
N ARG A 21 1.40 -0.86 11.81
CA ARG A 21 2.65 -1.61 11.68
C ARG A 21 2.81 -2.14 10.25
N GLN A 22 4.06 -2.18 9.79
CA GLN A 22 4.40 -2.54 8.41
C GLN A 22 3.97 -3.96 8.04
N ASP A 23 4.15 -4.93 8.93
CA ASP A 23 3.74 -6.32 8.75
C ASP A 23 2.23 -6.44 8.52
N ARG A 24 1.44 -5.81 9.40
CA ARG A 24 -0.01 -5.77 9.28
C ARG A 24 -0.46 -5.07 8.00
N MET A 25 0.14 -3.92 7.69
CA MET A 25 -0.22 -3.12 6.52
C MET A 25 0.11 -3.85 5.21
N ALA A 26 1.26 -4.52 5.15
CA ALA A 26 1.63 -5.34 4.00
C ALA A 26 0.62 -6.49 3.81
N TYR A 27 0.22 -7.17 4.90
CA TYR A 27 -0.79 -8.21 4.85
C TYR A 27 -2.13 -7.66 4.35
N GLU A 28 -2.66 -6.61 4.97
CA GLU A 28 -3.93 -5.99 4.59
C GLU A 28 -3.93 -5.61 3.10
N ILE A 29 -2.94 -4.85 2.62
CA ILE A 29 -2.83 -4.48 1.20
C ILE A 29 -2.72 -5.70 0.29
N SER A 30 -1.95 -6.73 0.68
CA SER A 30 -1.76 -7.93 -0.14
C SER A 30 -3.03 -8.77 -0.30
N THR A 31 -3.96 -8.67 0.66
CA THR A 31 -5.26 -9.37 0.68
C THR A 31 -6.41 -8.53 0.11
N MET A 32 -6.18 -7.23 -0.13
CA MET A 32 -7.18 -6.34 -0.71
C MET A 32 -7.44 -6.66 -2.18
N ASN A 33 -8.71 -6.67 -2.54
CA ASN A 33 -9.14 -6.64 -3.94
C ASN A 33 -9.12 -5.21 -4.50
N VAL A 34 -8.92 -5.08 -5.80
CA VAL A 34 -9.00 -3.79 -6.49
C VAL A 34 -10.38 -3.15 -6.25
N GLY A 35 -10.39 -1.87 -5.88
CA GLY A 35 -11.58 -1.12 -5.50
C GLY A 35 -11.87 -1.14 -4.00
N GLN A 36 -11.31 -2.06 -3.22
CA GLN A 36 -11.45 -2.06 -1.77
C GLN A 36 -10.71 -0.88 -1.12
N LYS A 37 -11.18 -0.55 0.08
CA LYS A 37 -10.70 0.58 0.87
C LYS A 37 -10.35 0.12 2.28
N LEU A 38 -9.31 0.72 2.83
CA LEU A 38 -8.93 0.63 4.22
C LEU A 38 -9.11 2.00 4.85
N GLU A 39 -9.81 2.09 5.96
CA GLU A 39 -10.17 3.36 6.58
C GLU A 39 -9.57 3.47 7.98
N THR A 40 -9.09 4.67 8.28
CA THR A 40 -8.76 5.15 9.62
C THR A 40 -9.58 6.41 9.89
N ASP A 41 -9.47 6.96 11.09
CA ASP A 41 -10.18 8.20 11.44
C ASP A 41 -9.78 9.39 10.53
N LEU A 42 -8.52 9.42 10.08
CA LEU A 42 -7.97 10.53 9.30
C LEU A 42 -7.90 10.24 7.81
N TYR A 43 -7.54 9.00 7.44
CA TYR A 43 -7.22 8.65 6.06
C TYR A 43 -8.00 7.43 5.57
N GLN A 44 -8.32 7.46 4.28
CA GLN A 44 -8.83 6.32 3.53
C GLN A 44 -7.81 5.92 2.47
N LEU A 45 -7.29 4.70 2.54
CA LEU A 45 -6.47 4.08 1.51
C LEU A 45 -7.37 3.26 0.57
N LYS A 46 -7.29 3.48 -0.73
CA LYS A 46 -7.97 2.68 -1.76
C LYS A 46 -6.94 1.97 -2.62
N LEU A 47 -7.20 0.70 -2.95
CA LEU A 47 -6.43 -0.02 -3.95
C LEU A 47 -7.04 0.21 -5.33
N ASP A 48 -6.33 0.91 -6.21
CA ASP A 48 -6.77 1.23 -7.57
C ASP A 48 -6.35 0.18 -8.60
N GLY A 49 -5.31 -0.62 -8.32
CA GLY A 49 -4.86 -1.66 -9.23
C GLY A 49 -3.72 -2.50 -8.68
N VAL A 50 -3.50 -3.65 -9.30
CA VAL A 50 -2.38 -4.55 -8.99
C VAL A 50 -1.72 -4.95 -10.30
N LYS A 51 -0.38 -4.90 -10.36
CA LYS A 51 0.40 -5.32 -11.52
C LYS A 51 1.55 -6.20 -11.10
N GLN A 52 1.71 -7.34 -11.75
CA GLN A 52 2.88 -8.18 -11.57
C GLN A 52 4.11 -7.55 -12.24
N SER A 53 5.23 -7.56 -11.54
CA SER A 53 6.55 -7.13 -12.02
C SER A 53 7.56 -8.24 -11.76
N ASN A 54 8.72 -8.20 -12.43
CA ASN A 54 9.78 -9.20 -12.26
C ASN A 54 10.28 -9.30 -10.80
N ASP A 55 10.13 -8.21 -10.04
CA ASP A 55 10.61 -8.09 -8.65
C ASP A 55 9.53 -8.33 -7.58
N GLY A 56 8.27 -8.57 -7.98
CA GLY A 56 7.15 -8.73 -7.04
C GLY A 56 5.83 -8.16 -7.56
N MET A 57 4.93 -7.82 -6.64
CA MET A 57 3.62 -7.27 -6.96
C MET A 57 3.59 -5.77 -6.66
N LEU A 58 3.19 -4.98 -7.67
CA LEU A 58 2.98 -3.54 -7.54
C LEU A 58 1.51 -3.27 -7.21
N TYR A 59 1.27 -2.64 -6.07
CA TYR A 59 -0.06 -2.26 -5.60
C TYR A 59 -0.23 -0.75 -5.78
N TYR A 60 -1.10 -0.34 -6.68
CA TYR A 60 -1.38 1.07 -6.95
C TYR A 60 -2.39 1.58 -5.94
N VAL A 61 -1.94 2.42 -5.01
CA VAL A 61 -2.79 2.92 -3.93
C VAL A 61 -3.05 4.41 -4.06
N VAL A 62 -4.21 4.83 -3.57
CA VAL A 62 -4.61 6.23 -3.41
C VAL A 62 -5.01 6.45 -1.96
N MET A 63 -4.42 7.43 -1.30
CA MET A 63 -4.88 7.90 0.01
C MET A 63 -5.63 9.20 -0.12
N LEU A 64 -6.75 9.25 0.59
CA LEU A 64 -7.60 10.41 0.73
C LEU A 64 -7.60 10.86 2.18
N ASP A 65 -7.45 12.15 2.42
CA ASP A 65 -7.79 12.76 3.70
C ASP A 65 -9.32 12.79 3.83
N ARG A 66 -9.86 12.18 4.89
CA ARG A 66 -11.32 12.05 5.06
C ARG A 66 -11.98 13.37 5.42
N ARG A 67 -11.25 14.28 6.06
CA ARG A 67 -11.77 15.58 6.50
C ARG A 67 -11.85 16.55 5.33
N GLU A 68 -10.82 16.60 4.51
CA GLU A 68 -10.76 17.50 3.36
C GLU A 68 -11.27 16.87 2.05
N GLN A 69 -11.49 15.55 2.02
CA GLN A 69 -11.85 14.79 0.81
C GLN A 69 -10.84 15.00 -0.34
N LYS A 70 -9.56 15.17 -0.01
CA LYS A 70 -8.47 15.42 -0.97
C LYS A 70 -7.52 14.23 -1.05
N ILE A 71 -7.01 13.99 -2.25
CA ILE A 71 -5.94 13.00 -2.46
C ILE A 71 -4.65 13.56 -1.88
N VAL A 72 -4.13 12.89 -0.85
CA VAL A 72 -2.87 13.26 -0.18
C VAL A 72 -1.70 12.39 -0.61
N PHE A 73 -1.98 11.22 -1.18
CA PHE A 73 -0.97 10.32 -1.70
C PHE A 73 -1.50 9.46 -2.84
N LYS A 74 -0.70 9.28 -3.89
CA LYS A 74 -0.99 8.36 -4.99
C LYS A 74 0.32 7.83 -5.56
N ALA A 75 0.60 6.55 -5.31
CA ALA A 75 1.80 5.90 -5.84
C ALA A 75 1.65 4.38 -5.82
N PRO A 76 2.42 3.66 -6.64
CA PRO A 76 2.56 2.22 -6.52
C PRO A 76 3.47 1.84 -5.34
N LEU A 77 3.11 0.77 -4.65
CA LEU A 77 3.87 0.13 -3.59
C LEU A 77 4.41 -1.20 -4.09
N LEU A 78 5.70 -1.46 -3.91
CA LEU A 78 6.28 -2.75 -4.22
C LEU A 78 6.27 -3.59 -2.95
N LEU A 79 5.34 -4.54 -2.89
CA LEU A 79 5.39 -5.57 -1.87
C LEU A 79 6.04 -6.80 -2.50
N SER A 80 7.08 -7.31 -1.83
CA SER A 80 7.60 -8.62 -2.17
C SER A 80 6.45 -9.60 -2.05
N SER A 81 6.19 -10.40 -3.09
CA SER A 81 5.23 -11.49 -2.97
C SER A 81 5.59 -12.25 -1.69
N PRO A 82 4.65 -12.48 -0.75
CA PRO A 82 4.99 -13.18 0.48
C PRO A 82 5.66 -14.48 0.04
N LYS A 83 6.95 -14.64 0.38
CA LYS A 83 7.60 -15.94 0.27
C LYS A 83 6.66 -16.85 1.02
N ARG A 84 5.98 -17.76 0.31
CA ARG A 84 5.02 -18.72 0.86
C ARG A 84 5.45 -19.00 2.30
N PHE A 85 4.68 -18.51 3.28
CA PHE A 85 4.81 -19.03 4.63
C PHE A 85 4.51 -20.52 4.44
N ARG A 86 5.56 -21.34 4.36
CA ARG A 86 5.44 -22.78 4.39
C ARG A 86 4.93 -23.05 5.80
N CYS A 87 3.63 -23.32 5.91
CA CYS A 87 3.11 -24.08 7.03
C CYS A 87 3.86 -25.42 7.12
#